data_AF-A0A2A4JS77-F1
#
_entry.id   AF-A0A2A4JS77-F1
#
_cell.length_a   1.000
_cell.length_b   1.000
_cell.length_c   1.000
_cell.angle_alpha   90.00
_cell.angle_beta   90.00
_cell.angle_gamma   90.00
#
_symmetry.space_group_name_H-M   'P 1'
#
loop_
_entity.id
_entity.type
_entity.pdbx_description
1 polymer ?
#
loop_
_entity_poly.entity_id
_entity_poly.type
_entity_poly.pdbx_seq_one_letter_code
_entity_poly.pdbx_strand_id
1 'polypeptide(L)'
;MDGDYDKKILELKSKIKSYPDFPKPGILFWDIFSAISDGPTAKLLQSLLVQTIKAKFPQVEAVIGLESRGFLFSFSVAAELGIGCLPVRKKGKLPGEVVSYKYELEYGTFIESDLSSKAFSNIATYM
;
A
#
# COMPACT_ATOMS: atom_id res chain seq x y z
N MET A 1 -5.16 -9.39 -18.97
CA MET A 1 -4.78 -7.96 -18.81
C MET A 1 -4.97 -7.32 -20.17
N ASP A 2 -5.65 -6.17 -20.24
CA ASP A 2 -5.95 -5.50 -21.51
C ASP A 2 -4.68 -5.20 -22.31
N GLY A 3 -4.79 -5.20 -23.64
CA GLY A 3 -3.67 -4.88 -24.55
C GLY A 3 -3.07 -3.47 -24.39
N ASP A 4 -3.68 -2.63 -23.55
CA ASP A 4 -3.25 -1.26 -23.25
C ASP A 4 -2.60 -1.10 -21.86
N TYR A 5 -2.40 -2.19 -21.11
CA TYR A 5 -1.89 -2.14 -19.74
C TYR A 5 -0.52 -1.46 -19.65
N ASP A 6 0.42 -1.82 -20.54
CA ASP A 6 1.77 -1.27 -20.52
C ASP A 6 1.80 0.22 -20.85
N LYS A 7 0.93 0.67 -21.76
CA LYS A 7 0.78 2.09 -22.10
C LYS A 7 0.27 2.88 -20.90
N LYS A 8 -0.76 2.37 -20.20
CA LYS A 8 -1.30 2.98 -18.98
C LYS A 8 -0.26 3.07 -17.87
N ILE A 9 0.58 2.05 -17.72
CA ILE A 9 1.69 2.07 -16.77
C ILE A 9 2.74 3.12 -17.16
N LEU A 10 3.05 3.26 -18.45
CA LEU A 10 3.98 4.28 -18.93
C LEU A 10 3.44 5.70 -18.70
N GLU A 11 2.15 5.92 -18.98
CA GLU A 11 1.45 7.17 -18.70
C GLU A 11 1.54 7.52 -17.21
N LEU A 12 1.18 6.59 -16.32
CA LEU A 12 1.26 6.79 -14.88
C LEU A 12 2.69 7.13 -14.43
N LYS A 13 3.70 6.38 -14.90
CA LYS A 13 5.11 6.63 -14.59
C LYS A 13 5.55 8.02 -15.01
N SER A 14 5.08 8.53 -16.15
CA SER A 14 5.42 9.87 -16.63
C SER A 14 4.93 11.01 -15.71
N LYS A 15 3.96 10.73 -14.84
CA LYS A 15 3.40 11.70 -13.88
C LYS A 15 4.05 11.66 -12.50
N ILE A 16 4.88 10.64 -12.23
CA ILE A 16 5.60 10.50 -10.97
C ILE A 16 6.89 11.31 -11.07
N LYS A 17 7.05 12.30 -10.20
CA LYS A 17 8.27 13.09 -10.08
C LYS A 17 9.28 12.34 -9.22
N SER A 18 10.55 12.54 -9.53
CA SER A 18 11.64 12.07 -8.70
C SER A 18 12.46 13.25 -8.16
N TYR A 19 13.01 13.06 -6.97
CA TYR A 19 13.84 14.01 -6.27
C TYR A 19 15.15 13.31 -5.88
N PRO A 20 16.28 13.62 -6.55
CA PRO A 20 17.56 13.05 -6.18
C PRO A 20 18.02 13.59 -4.82
N ASP A 21 18.83 12.80 -4.12
CA ASP A 21 19.45 13.13 -2.83
C ASP A 21 18.46 13.44 -1.70
N PHE A 22 17.27 12.84 -1.75
CA PHE A 22 16.24 13.00 -0.72
C PHE A 22 15.80 11.64 -0.15
N PRO A 23 15.61 11.49 1.19
CA PRO A 23 15.89 12.47 2.24
C PRO A 23 17.38 12.56 2.62
N LYS A 24 18.25 11.78 1.98
CA LYS A 24 19.70 11.76 2.19
C LYS A 24 20.42 11.67 0.84
N PRO A 25 21.68 12.13 0.75
CA PRO A 25 22.50 11.97 -0.46
C PRO A 25 22.58 10.50 -0.92
N GLY A 26 22.53 10.28 -2.23
CA GLY A 26 22.55 8.97 -2.87
C GLY A 26 21.20 8.28 -3.02
N ILE A 27 20.11 8.85 -2.50
CA ILE A 27 18.75 8.27 -2.60
C ILE A 27 17.95 9.02 -3.68
N LEU A 28 17.38 8.26 -4.64
CA LEU A 28 16.37 8.79 -5.57
C LEU A 28 14.97 8.59 -4.98
N PHE A 29 14.35 9.67 -4.51
CA PHE A 29 13.01 9.61 -3.97
C PHE A 29 11.96 9.72 -5.07
N TRP A 30 11.02 8.79 -5.11
CA TRP A 30 9.86 8.84 -6.01
C TRP A 30 8.65 9.39 -5.28
N ASP A 31 8.18 10.56 -5.70
CA ASP A 31 7.01 11.20 -5.11
C ASP A 31 5.73 10.77 -5.82
N ILE A 32 5.03 9.80 -5.23
CA ILE A 32 3.73 9.34 -5.75
C ILE A 32 2.65 10.42 -5.68
N PHE A 33 2.78 11.41 -4.78
CA PHE A 33 1.80 12.47 -4.62
C PHE A 33 1.71 13.37 -5.84
N SER A 34 2.82 13.53 -6.59
CA SER A 34 2.82 14.29 -7.85
C SER A 34 1.90 13.69 -8.91
N ALA A 35 1.69 12.36 -8.88
CA ALA A 35 0.81 11.68 -9.81
C ALA A 35 -0.64 11.74 -9.34
N ILE A 36 -0.91 11.49 -8.05
CA ILE A 36 -2.29 11.44 -7.54
C ILE A 36 -2.91 12.81 -7.25
N SER A 37 -2.14 13.90 -7.32
CA SER A 37 -2.71 15.26 -7.31
C SER A 37 -3.51 15.57 -8.58
N ASP A 38 -3.31 14.81 -9.66
CA ASP A 38 -4.14 14.86 -10.87
C ASP A 38 -5.26 13.81 -10.79
N GLY A 39 -6.51 14.26 -10.82
CA GLY A 39 -7.70 13.41 -10.64
C GLY A 39 -7.78 12.22 -11.61
N PRO A 40 -7.62 12.43 -12.93
CA PRO A 40 -7.55 11.35 -13.91
C PRO A 40 -6.43 10.34 -13.63
N THR A 41 -5.22 10.81 -13.32
CA THR A 41 -4.08 9.93 -12.99
C THR A 41 -4.33 9.14 -11.71
N ALA A 42 -4.93 9.77 -10.69
CA ALA A 42 -5.31 9.08 -9.46
C ALA A 42 -6.32 7.95 -9.72
N LYS A 43 -7.33 8.20 -10.55
CA LYS A 43 -8.32 7.18 -10.92
C LYS A 43 -7.69 6.06 -11.75
N LEU A 44 -6.77 6.40 -12.66
CA LEU A 44 -6.02 5.41 -13.44
C LEU A 44 -5.19 4.50 -12.52
N LEU A 45 -4.45 5.07 -11.57
CA LEU A 45 -3.68 4.32 -10.59
C LEU A 45 -4.57 3.37 -9.79
N GLN A 46 -5.68 3.87 -9.22
CA GLN A 46 -6.62 3.03 -8.47
C GLN A 46 -7.14 1.86 -9.32
N SER A 47 -7.57 2.15 -10.54
CA SER A 47 -8.09 1.15 -11.48
C SER A 47 -7.05 0.06 -11.77
N LEU A 48 -5.81 0.45 -12.07
CA LEU A 48 -4.72 -0.49 -12.31
C LEU A 48 -4.44 -1.36 -11.08
N LEU A 49 -4.35 -0.78 -9.88
CA LEU A 49 -4.16 -1.54 -8.64
C LEU A 49 -5.25 -2.58 -8.42
N VAL A 50 -6.51 -2.18 -8.57
CA VAL A 50 -7.67 -3.05 -8.38
C VAL A 50 -7.70 -4.17 -9.42
N GLN A 51 -7.42 -3.86 -10.69
CA GLN A 51 -7.33 -4.85 -11.76
C GLN A 51 -6.22 -5.87 -11.50
N THR A 52 -5.02 -5.39 -11.13
CA THR A 52 -3.88 -6.27 -10.82
C THR A 52 -4.20 -7.17 -9.63
N ILE A 53 -4.83 -6.64 -8.59
CA ILE A 53 -5.18 -7.43 -7.39
C ILE A 53 -6.24 -8.47 -7.73
N LYS A 54 -7.34 -8.12 -8.42
CA LYS A 54 -8.35 -9.10 -8.85
C LYS A 54 -7.76 -10.22 -9.71
N ALA A 55 -6.84 -9.88 -10.61
CA ALA A 55 -6.23 -10.85 -11.50
C ALA A 55 -5.25 -11.80 -10.79
N LYS A 56 -4.48 -11.29 -9.83
CA LYS A 56 -3.45 -12.08 -9.13
C LYS A 56 -3.95 -12.79 -7.88
N PHE A 57 -4.94 -12.21 -7.21
CA PHE A 57 -5.46 -12.64 -5.91
C PHE A 57 -7.01 -12.68 -5.95
N PRO A 58 -7.60 -13.63 -6.68
CA PRO A 58 -9.05 -13.69 -6.86
C PRO A 58 -9.84 -13.94 -5.58
N GLN A 59 -9.19 -14.46 -4.52
CA GLN A 59 -9.78 -14.73 -3.21
C GLN A 59 -9.27 -13.76 -2.13
N VAL A 60 -8.87 -12.54 -2.50
CA VAL A 60 -8.44 -11.55 -1.52
C VAL A 60 -9.61 -11.09 -0.65
N GLU A 61 -9.46 -11.17 0.67
CA GLU A 61 -10.51 -10.81 1.64
C GLU A 61 -10.15 -9.58 2.49
N ALA A 62 -8.89 -9.15 2.44
CA ALA A 62 -8.44 -7.93 3.09
C ALA A 62 -7.20 -7.33 2.41
N VAL A 63 -7.02 -6.02 2.59
CA VAL A 63 -5.81 -5.28 2.22
C VAL A 63 -5.19 -4.72 3.48
N ILE A 64 -3.89 -4.99 3.67
CA ILE A 64 -3.12 -4.43 4.77
C ILE A 64 -2.45 -3.14 4.30
N GLY A 65 -2.73 -2.04 5.00
CA GLY A 65 -2.06 -0.76 4.80
C GLY A 65 -0.89 -0.62 5.76
N LEU A 66 0.29 -0.31 5.22
CA LEU A 66 1.45 0.07 6.04
C LEU A 66 1.47 1.59 6.27
N GLU A 67 1.68 2.00 7.52
CA GLU A 67 1.79 3.41 7.89
C GLU A 67 2.88 4.17 7.09
N SER A 68 2.70 5.46 6.77
CA SER A 68 1.46 6.25 6.74
C SER A 68 0.87 6.32 5.33
N ARG A 69 1.74 6.39 4.31
CA ARG A 69 1.38 6.55 2.90
C ARG A 69 0.62 5.34 2.33
N GLY A 70 0.88 4.14 2.86
CA GLY A 70 0.20 2.93 2.42
C GLY A 70 -1.30 2.96 2.69
N PHE A 71 -1.76 3.71 3.71
CA PHE A 71 -3.19 3.83 4.03
C PHE A 71 -4.03 4.44 2.92
N LEU A 72 -3.46 5.38 2.16
CA LEU A 72 -4.16 6.04 1.05
C LEU A 72 -4.58 5.01 0.00
N PHE A 73 -3.67 4.13 -0.37
CA PHE A 73 -3.90 3.12 -1.39
C PHE A 73 -4.66 1.92 -0.84
N SER A 74 -4.31 1.44 0.36
CA SER A 74 -4.97 0.27 0.94
C SER A 74 -6.46 0.51 1.18
N PHE A 75 -6.83 1.69 1.70
CA PHE A 75 -8.23 2.03 1.92
C PHE A 75 -8.97 2.17 0.59
N SER A 76 -8.39 2.88 -0.38
CA SER A 76 -9.02 3.09 -1.70
C SER A 76 -9.26 1.77 -2.44
N VAL A 77 -8.30 0.85 -2.39
CA VAL A 77 -8.43 -0.48 -3.01
C VAL A 77 -9.44 -1.34 -2.25
N ALA A 78 -9.35 -1.41 -0.92
CA ALA A 78 -10.27 -2.22 -0.12
C ALA A 78 -11.73 -1.76 -0.29
N ALA A 79 -11.96 -0.44 -0.36
CA ALA A 79 -13.27 0.13 -0.62
C ALA A 79 -13.82 -0.26 -2.01
N GLU A 80 -12.99 -0.21 -3.05
CA GLU A 80 -13.41 -0.62 -4.42
C GLU A 80 -13.68 -2.13 -4.52
N LEU A 81 -12.95 -2.94 -3.75
CA LEU A 81 -13.11 -4.39 -3.71
C LEU A 81 -14.24 -4.86 -2.77
N GLY A 82 -14.73 -3.99 -1.88
CA GLY A 82 -15.72 -4.35 -0.87
C GLY A 82 -15.17 -5.28 0.21
N ILE A 83 -13.88 -5.17 0.54
CA ILE A 83 -13.18 -6.06 1.48
C ILE A 83 -12.58 -5.29 2.67
N GLY A 84 -12.04 -6.01 3.65
CA GLY A 84 -11.47 -5.39 4.85
C GLY A 84 -10.21 -4.55 4.55
N CYS A 85 -10.09 -3.38 5.18
CA CYS A 85 -8.83 -2.62 5.22
C CYS A 85 -8.23 -2.68 6.63
N LEU A 86 -7.03 -3.22 6.75
CA LEU A 86 -6.38 -3.48 8.04
C LEU A 86 -5.13 -2.61 8.19
N PRO A 87 -5.03 -1.78 9.24
CA PRO A 87 -3.85 -0.94 9.43
C PRO A 87 -2.75 -1.70 10.19
N VAL A 88 -1.52 -1.63 9.68
CA VAL A 88 -0.30 -1.91 10.45
C VAL A 88 0.32 -0.59 10.85
N ARG A 89 0.65 -0.43 12.13
CA ARG A 89 1.20 0.81 12.68
C ARG A 89 2.42 0.56 13.52
N LYS A 90 3.22 1.59 13.77
CA LYS A 90 4.30 1.49 14.76
C LYS A 90 3.74 1.11 16.13
N LYS A 91 4.57 0.45 16.94
CA LYS A 91 4.20 0.02 18.29
C LYS A 91 3.48 1.07 19.11
N GLY A 92 2.39 0.68 19.77
CA GLY A 92 1.63 1.52 20.68
C GLY A 92 0.71 2.55 20.00
N LYS A 93 0.50 2.45 18.68
CA LYS A 93 -0.42 3.30 17.92
C LYS A 93 -1.78 2.65 17.62
N LEU A 94 -1.93 1.36 17.94
CA LEU A 94 -3.19 0.65 17.84
C LEU A 94 -3.74 0.35 19.25
N PRO A 95 -5.03 0.56 19.50
CA PRO A 95 -5.67 0.21 20.76
C PRO A 95 -6.02 -1.28 20.81
N GLY A 96 -6.16 -1.82 22.03
CA GLY A 96 -6.61 -3.19 22.28
C GLY A 96 -5.51 -4.24 22.10
N GLU A 97 -5.92 -5.49 21.85
CA GLU A 97 -4.99 -6.59 21.60
C GLU A 97 -4.36 -6.48 20.21
N VAL A 98 -3.04 -6.61 20.17
CA VAL A 98 -2.23 -6.47 18.96
C VAL A 98 -1.21 -7.59 18.86
N VAL A 99 -0.86 -7.92 17.62
CA VAL A 99 0.29 -8.76 17.27
C VAL A 99 1.42 -7.84 16.81
N SER A 100 2.59 -7.96 17.43
CA SER A 100 3.77 -7.15 17.12
C SER A 100 4.79 -7.96 16.35
N TYR A 101 5.37 -7.38 15.29
CA TYR A 101 6.46 -7.96 14.53
C TYR A 101 7.66 -7.00 14.49
N LYS A 102 8.86 -7.53 14.76
CA LYS A 102 10.12 -6.79 14.70
C LYS A 102 10.85 -7.12 13.41
N TYR A 103 11.27 -6.08 12.70
CA TYR A 103 12.09 -6.24 11.50
C TYR A 103 13.22 -5.21 11.47
N GLU A 104 14.32 -5.62 10.85
CA GLU A 104 15.49 -4.78 10.61
C GLU A 104 15.31 -4.02 9.29
N LEU A 105 15.77 -2.77 9.26
CA LEU A 105 15.81 -1.97 8.04
C LEU A 105 17.21 -2.02 7.44
N GLU A 106 17.28 -1.97 6.11
CA GLU A 106 18.53 -1.96 5.33
C GLU A 106 19.49 -0.81 5.72
N TYR A 107 18.97 0.28 6.31
CA TYR A 107 19.74 1.46 6.71
C TYR A 107 19.41 2.01 8.11
N GLY A 108 18.92 1.19 9.07
CA GLY A 108 18.64 1.70 10.41
C GLY A 108 18.01 0.75 11.45
N THR A 109 17.71 1.33 12.62
CA THR A 109 17.22 0.72 13.87
C THR A 109 15.96 -0.12 13.69
N PHE A 110 15.89 -1.25 14.41
CA PHE A 110 14.72 -2.11 14.55
C PHE A 110 13.42 -1.33 14.63
N ILE A 111 12.48 -1.65 13.72
CA ILE A 111 11.10 -1.16 13.81
C ILE A 111 10.22 -2.31 14.28
N GLU A 112 9.44 -2.03 15.33
CA GLU A 112 8.37 -2.91 15.80
C GLU A 112 7.03 -2.34 15.35
N SER A 113 6.26 -3.15 14.62
CA SER A 113 4.96 -2.77 14.08
C SER A 113 3.87 -3.68 14.65
N ASP A 114 2.75 -3.06 15.01
CA ASP A 114 1.55 -3.69 15.57
C ASP A 114 0.46 -3.83 14.50
N LEU A 115 -0.30 -4.91 14.59
CA LEU A 115 -1.53 -5.17 13.86
C LEU A 115 -2.60 -5.67 14.83
N SER A 116 -3.85 -5.24 14.69
CA SER A 116 -4.96 -5.66 15.57
C SER A 116 -5.19 -7.17 15.52
N SER A 117 -5.30 -7.85 16.66
CA SER A 117 -5.53 -9.31 16.72
C SER A 117 -6.87 -9.72 16.10
N LYS A 118 -7.89 -8.87 16.21
CA LYS A 118 -9.22 -9.04 15.58
C LYS A 118 -9.17 -9.03 14.04
N ALA A 119 -8.10 -8.47 13.47
CA ALA A 119 -7.88 -8.52 12.04
C ALA A 119 -7.61 -9.94 11.54
N PHE A 120 -7.01 -10.79 12.39
CA PHE A 120 -6.65 -12.17 12.05
C PHE A 120 -7.78 -13.17 12.30
N SER A 121 -8.69 -12.91 13.25
CA SER A 121 -9.79 -13.84 13.53
C SER A 121 -10.74 -14.06 12.34
N ASN A 122 -10.80 -13.11 11.41
CA ASN A 122 -11.57 -13.24 10.17
C ASN A 122 -10.75 -13.87 9.00
N ILE A 123 -9.43 -14.01 9.14
CA ILE A 123 -8.52 -14.56 8.11
C ILE A 123 -8.01 -15.97 8.51
N ALA A 124 -8.15 -16.35 9.78
CA ALA A 124 -7.65 -17.58 10.37
C ALA A 124 -8.29 -18.90 9.86
N THR A 125 -9.16 -18.86 8.85
CA THR A 125 -9.65 -20.09 8.19
C THR A 125 -8.63 -20.66 7.18
N TYR A 126 -7.53 -19.95 6.89
CA TYR A 126 -6.59 -20.33 5.82
C TYR A 126 -5.09 -20.42 6.20
N MET A 127 -4.75 -20.66 7.48
CA MET A 127 -3.43 -21.20 7.87
C MET A 127 -3.57 -22.61 8.40
#